data_AF-A0A7C5E8M6-F1
#
_entry.id   AF-A0A7C5E8M6-F1
#
_cell.length_a   1.000
_cell.length_b   1.000
_cell.length_c   1.000
_cell.angle_alpha   90.00
_cell.angle_beta   90.00
_cell.angle_gamma   90.00
#
_symmetry.space_group_name_H-M   'P 1'
#
loop_
_entity.id
_entity.type
_entity.pdbx_description
1 polymer ?
#
loop_
_entity_poly.entity_id
_entity_poly.type
_entity_poly.pdbx_seq_one_letter_code
_entity_poly.pdbx_strand_id
1 'polypeptide(L)'
;MERMPRFEIRGKAPEKEKEEIRKRIYGLLFSHFEYLPPHAQEIVRKFEYPKTKEEIAIIKFANEETNRLRKKLGLKPFDISLSNYHILPEEKYRKIINDNDYASVTVLNQQAIIFNAELARESLPYFGALTLHETLHLKGYFAFEMEEVEEEESGEKVPMITIYRTGVLVGALQQDIARGNYHAHFEGLQEAIVETQTKKSFQKLLELPELAEYKNWLMSEKARKIKEQISQKGIKSGEGEIPEDELIWVSKDGKTWLMFGYLKHRVVLDYVCREIQKEFSDKYKNPDDVFSEFLKAHFTGDILTIGKLVEKTFGKGSFRMLGNMTTEEKSAVLHLESLQKARQRQKKKS
;
A
#
# COMPACT_ATOMS: atom_id res chain seq x y z
N MET A 1 8.54 23.01 16.38
CA MET A 1 9.38 21.89 15.91
C MET A 1 8.49 20.91 15.16
N GLU A 2 8.64 20.87 13.84
CA GLU A 2 7.58 20.48 12.89
C GLU A 2 7.18 19.00 12.88
N ARG A 3 5.94 18.81 12.40
CA ARG A 3 5.11 17.60 12.35
C ARG A 3 5.49 16.70 11.17
N MET A 4 6.79 16.51 10.94
CA MET A 4 7.26 15.88 9.72
C MET A 4 7.34 14.35 9.84
N PRO A 5 7.02 13.59 8.76
CA PRO A 5 7.38 12.18 8.71
C PRO A 5 8.89 12.03 8.87
N ARG A 6 9.30 11.08 9.71
CA ARG A 6 10.70 10.68 9.80
C ARG A 6 10.96 9.69 8.67
N PHE A 7 11.87 10.06 7.77
CA PHE A 7 12.42 9.17 6.77
C PHE A 7 13.93 9.15 6.87
N GLU A 8 14.53 8.08 6.38
CA GLU A 8 15.97 7.86 6.41
C GLU A 8 16.55 8.03 5.00
N ILE A 9 17.71 8.69 4.90
CA ILE A 9 18.55 8.62 3.71
C ILE A 9 19.87 8.02 4.15
N ARG A 10 20.25 6.91 3.53
CA ARG A 10 21.50 6.19 3.78
C ARG A 10 22.30 6.07 2.49
N GLY A 11 23.48 5.45 2.58
CA GLY A 11 24.40 5.27 1.45
C GLY A 11 25.61 6.18 1.54
N LYS A 12 26.49 6.10 0.54
CA LYS A 12 27.83 6.72 0.57
C LYS A 12 27.89 8.15 0.03
N ALA A 13 26.80 8.69 -0.50
CA ALA A 13 26.78 10.07 -0.99
C ALA A 13 27.14 11.10 0.11
N PRO A 14 27.72 12.26 -0.24
CA PRO A 14 28.04 13.33 0.71
C PRO A 14 26.83 13.79 1.54
N GLU A 15 27.03 14.11 2.83
CA GLU A 15 25.93 14.54 3.71
C GLU A 15 25.24 15.84 3.25
N LYS A 16 25.97 16.71 2.55
CA LYS A 16 25.39 17.93 1.96
C LYS A 16 24.29 17.56 0.94
N GLU A 17 24.55 16.60 0.07
CA GLU A 17 23.60 16.17 -0.96
C GLU A 17 22.41 15.43 -0.34
N LYS A 18 22.66 14.59 0.67
CA LYS A 18 21.57 13.96 1.44
C LYS A 18 20.66 15.02 2.06
N GLU A 19 21.20 16.10 2.60
CA GLU A 19 20.41 17.19 3.17
C GLU A 19 19.59 17.95 2.11
N GLU A 20 20.15 18.16 0.92
CA GLU A 20 19.41 18.75 -0.21
C GLU A 20 18.24 17.86 -0.64
N ILE A 21 18.44 16.54 -0.71
CA ILE A 21 17.38 15.59 -0.98
C ILE A 21 16.33 15.57 0.14
N ARG A 22 16.74 15.65 1.42
CA ARG A 22 15.78 15.75 2.53
C ARG A 22 14.87 16.97 2.36
N LYS A 23 15.46 18.13 2.08
CA LYS A 23 14.72 19.36 1.82
C LYS A 23 13.78 19.21 0.62
N ARG A 24 14.24 18.60 -0.47
CA ARG A 24 13.41 18.34 -1.65
C ARG A 24 12.22 17.43 -1.34
N ILE A 25 12.42 16.32 -0.63
CA ILE A 25 11.33 15.40 -0.25
C ILE A 25 10.31 16.10 0.66
N TYR A 26 10.77 16.90 1.62
CA TYR A 26 9.87 17.69 2.45
C TYR A 26 9.11 18.75 1.64
N GLY A 27 9.79 19.41 0.70
CA GLY A 27 9.17 20.32 -0.26
C GLY A 27 8.12 19.62 -1.11
N LEU A 28 8.40 18.41 -1.62
CA LEU A 28 7.44 17.59 -2.37
C LEU A 28 6.22 17.19 -1.52
N LEU A 29 6.37 17.01 -0.21
CA LEU A 29 5.25 16.65 0.65
C LEU A 29 4.38 17.85 1.05
N PHE A 30 4.97 19.02 1.32
CA PHE A 30 4.25 20.16 1.91
C PHE A 30 4.08 21.37 0.97
N SER A 31 4.92 21.48 -0.05
CA SER A 31 4.89 22.49 -1.11
C SER A 31 4.96 21.82 -2.50
N HIS A 32 4.18 20.74 -2.65
CA HIS A 32 4.35 19.72 -3.70
C HIS A 32 4.65 20.28 -5.09
N PHE A 33 3.77 21.15 -5.58
CA PHE A 33 3.85 21.67 -6.95
C PHE A 33 5.13 22.48 -7.20
N GLU A 34 5.64 23.20 -6.20
CA GLU A 34 6.86 24.03 -6.32
C GLU A 34 8.13 23.17 -6.45
N TYR A 35 8.11 21.97 -5.89
CA TYR A 35 9.25 21.06 -5.85
C TYR A 35 9.20 19.94 -6.90
N LEU A 36 8.08 19.81 -7.63
CA LEU A 36 7.99 18.89 -8.76
C LEU A 36 9.01 19.28 -9.85
N PRO A 37 9.62 18.32 -10.56
CA PRO A 37 10.40 18.60 -11.75
C PRO A 37 9.60 19.41 -12.79
N PRO A 38 10.23 20.31 -13.58
CA PRO A 38 9.51 21.14 -14.55
C PRO A 38 8.63 20.36 -15.54
N HIS A 39 9.11 19.23 -16.05
CA HIS A 39 8.33 18.37 -16.95
C HIS A 39 7.08 17.79 -16.25
N ALA A 40 7.19 17.42 -14.97
CA ALA A 40 6.06 16.91 -14.20
C ALA A 40 5.04 18.01 -13.91
N GLN A 41 5.50 19.22 -13.56
CA GLN A 41 4.65 20.40 -13.42
C GLN A 41 3.86 20.70 -14.71
N GLU A 42 4.53 20.59 -15.87
CA GLU A 42 3.91 20.80 -17.17
C GLU A 42 2.83 19.75 -17.46
N ILE A 43 3.13 18.47 -17.20
CA ILE A 43 2.15 17.38 -17.37
C ILE A 43 0.92 17.65 -16.51
N VAL A 44 1.12 17.93 -15.22
CA VAL A 44 0.03 18.20 -14.27
C VAL A 44 -0.79 19.41 -14.72
N ARG A 45 -0.16 20.54 -15.04
CA ARG A 45 -0.87 21.76 -15.48
C ARG A 45 -1.70 21.56 -16.75
N LYS A 46 -1.20 20.78 -17.71
CA LYS A 46 -1.83 20.62 -19.02
C LYS A 46 -2.88 19.53 -19.06
N PHE A 47 -2.69 18.45 -18.29
CA PHE A 47 -3.45 17.21 -18.47
C PHE A 47 -4.19 16.75 -17.22
N GLU A 48 -3.93 17.30 -16.03
CA GLU A 48 -4.68 16.90 -14.84
C GLU A 48 -6.16 17.26 -14.96
N TYR A 49 -7.01 16.27 -14.73
CA TYR A 49 -8.45 16.51 -14.62
C TYR A 49 -8.77 17.17 -13.28
N PRO A 50 -9.66 18.18 -13.26
CA PRO A 50 -10.07 18.79 -12.00
C PRO A 50 -10.75 17.73 -11.13
N LYS A 51 -10.46 17.80 -9.83
CA LYS A 51 -11.09 16.95 -8.82
C LYS A 51 -12.50 17.43 -8.54
N THR A 52 -13.46 16.51 -8.41
CA THR A 52 -14.84 16.86 -8.00
C THR A 52 -14.91 17.11 -6.49
N LYS A 53 -16.05 17.63 -6.02
CA LYS A 53 -16.27 17.86 -4.58
C LYS A 53 -16.24 16.54 -3.78
N GLU A 54 -16.80 15.49 -4.37
CA GLU A 54 -16.84 14.15 -3.80
C GLU A 54 -15.43 13.54 -3.70
N GLU A 55 -14.61 13.68 -4.75
CA GLU A 55 -13.21 13.23 -4.73
C GLU A 55 -12.39 13.98 -3.68
N ILE A 56 -12.60 15.29 -3.53
CA ILE A 56 -11.97 16.09 -2.47
C ILE A 56 -12.39 15.59 -1.08
N ALA A 57 -13.67 15.28 -0.88
CA ALA A 57 -14.18 14.73 0.39
C ALA A 57 -13.55 13.36 0.71
N ILE A 58 -13.43 12.50 -0.30
CA ILE A 58 -12.76 11.19 -0.19
C ILE A 58 -11.28 11.35 0.19
N ILE A 59 -10.54 12.24 -0.47
CA ILE A 59 -9.13 12.49 -0.16
C ILE A 59 -8.97 13.03 1.27
N LYS A 60 -9.84 13.94 1.68
CA LYS A 60 -9.86 14.46 3.06
C LYS A 60 -10.12 13.33 4.06
N PHE A 61 -11.10 12.48 3.80
CA PHE A 61 -11.38 11.31 4.64
C PHE A 61 -10.16 10.37 4.75
N ALA A 62 -9.49 10.07 3.62
CA ALA A 62 -8.32 9.20 3.64
C ALA A 62 -7.20 9.78 4.51
N ASN A 63 -6.97 11.10 4.44
CA ASN A 63 -6.04 11.80 5.32
C ASN A 63 -6.43 11.68 6.80
N GLU A 64 -7.69 11.94 7.14
CA GLU A 64 -8.22 11.90 8.51
C GLU A 64 -8.16 10.49 9.11
N GLU A 65 -8.59 9.47 8.35
CA GLU A 65 -8.61 8.09 8.82
C GLU A 65 -7.19 7.55 9.01
N THR A 66 -6.28 7.81 8.07
CA THR A 66 -4.86 7.42 8.23
C THR A 66 -4.19 8.16 9.39
N ASN A 67 -4.53 9.43 9.63
CA ASN A 67 -4.06 10.16 10.82
C ASN A 67 -4.61 9.58 12.12
N ARG A 68 -5.88 9.17 12.14
CA ARG A 68 -6.49 8.50 13.29
C ARG A 68 -5.78 7.18 13.59
N LEU A 69 -5.45 6.39 12.56
CA LEU A 69 -4.69 5.14 12.70
C LEU A 69 -3.29 5.40 13.29
N ARG A 70 -2.56 6.39 12.75
CA ARG A 70 -1.24 6.80 13.28
C ARG A 70 -1.32 7.20 14.75
N LYS A 71 -2.29 8.05 15.12
CA LYS A 71 -2.53 8.46 16.52
C LYS A 71 -2.82 7.26 17.43
N LYS A 72 -3.68 6.33 16.99
CA LYS A 72 -4.01 5.10 17.74
C LYS A 72 -2.76 4.27 18.05
N LEU A 73 -1.75 4.30 17.17
CA LEU A 73 -0.49 3.58 17.31
C LEU A 73 0.62 4.39 18.03
N GLY A 74 0.28 5.55 18.59
CA GLY A 74 1.22 6.43 19.29
C GLY A 74 2.13 7.24 18.36
N LEU A 75 1.79 7.34 17.08
CA LEU A 75 2.57 8.06 16.08
C LEU A 75 1.97 9.45 15.83
N LYS A 76 2.84 10.39 15.44
CA LYS A 76 2.41 11.73 15.04
C LYS A 76 1.66 11.68 13.70
N PRO A 77 0.46 12.30 13.61
CA PRO A 77 -0.26 12.47 12.34
C PRO A 77 0.39 13.57 11.49
N PHE A 78 0.12 13.54 10.18
CA PHE A 78 0.43 14.61 9.25
C PHE A 78 -0.49 14.51 8.02
N ASP A 79 -0.79 15.63 7.39
CA ASP A 79 -1.66 15.67 6.21
C ASP A 79 -0.82 15.65 4.93
N ILE A 80 -1.35 14.97 3.92
CA ILE A 80 -0.88 15.04 2.53
C ILE A 80 -1.76 16.08 1.84
N SER A 81 -1.16 17.07 1.18
CA SER A 81 -1.92 18.12 0.49
C SER A 81 -2.73 17.55 -0.68
N LEU A 82 -3.86 18.17 -1.00
CA LEU A 82 -4.65 17.85 -2.20
C LEU A 82 -3.82 17.93 -3.49
N SER A 83 -2.79 18.76 -3.50
CA SER A 83 -1.87 18.93 -4.63
C SER A 83 -1.00 17.70 -4.91
N ASN A 84 -0.88 16.77 -3.95
CA ASN A 84 -0.10 15.54 -4.12
C ASN A 84 -0.90 14.41 -4.79
N TYR A 85 -2.22 14.58 -4.94
CA TYR A 85 -3.09 13.61 -5.60
C TYR A 85 -3.30 14.10 -7.02
N HIS A 86 -3.01 13.29 -8.04
CA HIS A 86 -3.14 13.67 -9.45
C HIS A 86 -4.07 12.70 -10.18
N ILE A 87 -5.03 13.24 -10.92
CA ILE A 87 -5.93 12.45 -11.77
C ILE A 87 -5.57 12.75 -13.22
N LEU A 88 -4.93 11.79 -13.89
CA LEU A 88 -4.40 11.96 -15.24
C LEU A 88 -5.13 11.07 -16.23
N PRO A 89 -5.28 11.49 -17.50
CA PRO A 89 -5.76 10.61 -18.56
C PRO A 89 -4.80 9.42 -18.74
N GLU A 90 -5.36 8.28 -19.09
CA GLU A 90 -4.69 6.98 -19.23
C GLU A 90 -3.37 7.08 -20.02
N GLU A 91 -3.37 7.79 -21.15
CA GLU A 91 -2.18 7.96 -22.00
C GLU A 91 -1.00 8.61 -21.25
N LYS A 92 -1.27 9.58 -20.38
CA LYS A 92 -0.22 10.26 -19.59
C LYS A 92 0.13 9.47 -18.34
N TYR A 93 -0.86 8.83 -17.72
CA TYR A 93 -0.67 7.94 -16.59
C TYR A 93 0.26 6.77 -16.94
N ARG A 94 -0.02 6.04 -18.03
CA ARG A 94 0.78 4.89 -18.51
C ARG A 94 2.24 5.26 -18.76
N LYS A 95 2.50 6.45 -19.33
CA LYS A 95 3.86 6.98 -19.54
C LYS A 95 4.64 7.18 -18.24
N ILE A 96 3.97 7.52 -17.14
CA ILE A 96 4.61 7.72 -15.84
C ILE A 96 4.95 6.38 -15.18
N ILE A 97 4.14 5.35 -15.40
CA ILE A 97 4.26 4.05 -14.72
C ILE A 97 4.81 2.93 -15.59
N ASN A 98 5.40 3.26 -16.74
CA ASN A 98 5.97 2.33 -17.71
C ASN A 98 4.94 1.30 -18.23
N ASP A 99 3.79 1.78 -18.70
CA ASP A 99 2.72 1.01 -19.36
C ASP A 99 2.06 -0.10 -18.52
N ASN A 100 2.21 -0.07 -17.20
CA ASN A 100 1.45 -0.94 -16.31
C ASN A 100 -0.06 -0.58 -16.31
N ASP A 101 -0.93 -1.57 -16.05
CA ASP A 101 -2.39 -1.41 -16.10
C ASP A 101 -3.05 -1.10 -14.73
N TYR A 102 -2.29 -0.56 -13.77
CA TYR A 102 -2.82 -0.23 -12.44
C TYR A 102 -3.78 0.97 -12.49
N ALA A 103 -4.80 1.00 -11.63
CA ALA A 103 -5.72 2.15 -11.53
C ALA A 103 -5.12 3.34 -10.76
N SER A 104 -4.15 3.09 -9.88
CA SER A 104 -3.42 4.11 -9.14
C SER A 104 -2.00 3.65 -8.79
N VAL A 105 -1.16 4.61 -8.40
CA VAL A 105 0.18 4.34 -7.85
C VAL A 105 0.62 5.44 -6.88
N THR A 106 1.40 5.05 -5.87
CA THR A 106 2.18 5.97 -5.03
C THR A 106 3.61 6.10 -5.57
N VAL A 107 3.99 7.33 -5.95
CA VAL A 107 5.35 7.66 -6.43
C VAL A 107 6.14 8.31 -5.29
N LEU A 108 6.78 7.47 -4.47
CA LEU A 108 7.40 7.89 -3.20
C LEU A 108 8.51 8.95 -3.38
N ASN A 109 9.34 8.86 -4.41
CA ASN A 109 10.39 9.87 -4.64
C ASN A 109 9.83 11.24 -5.08
N GLN A 110 8.58 11.30 -5.53
CA GLN A 110 7.85 12.53 -5.85
C GLN A 110 6.84 12.90 -4.75
N GLN A 111 6.64 12.04 -3.75
CA GLN A 111 5.59 12.16 -2.75
C GLN A 111 4.19 12.39 -3.38
N ALA A 112 3.92 11.71 -4.50
CA ALA A 112 2.70 11.86 -5.27
C ALA A 112 1.86 10.59 -5.26
N ILE A 113 0.56 10.74 -5.40
CA ILE A 113 -0.41 9.67 -5.67
C ILE A 113 -1.03 10.00 -7.02
N ILE A 114 -0.97 9.08 -7.96
CA ILE A 114 -1.43 9.30 -9.33
C ILE A 114 -2.51 8.28 -9.64
N PHE A 115 -3.62 8.73 -10.22
CA PHE A 115 -4.75 7.92 -10.64
C PHE A 115 -4.87 7.94 -12.16
N ASN A 116 -5.13 6.77 -12.74
CA ASN A 116 -5.66 6.63 -14.08
C ASN A 116 -7.13 7.08 -14.06
N ALA A 117 -7.45 8.19 -14.73
CA ALA A 117 -8.79 8.75 -14.67
C ALA A 117 -9.88 7.79 -15.16
N GLU A 118 -9.59 7.05 -16.23
CA GLU A 118 -10.51 6.13 -16.89
C GLU A 118 -10.82 4.90 -16.03
N LEU A 119 -9.85 4.43 -15.25
CA LEU A 119 -10.03 3.28 -14.35
C LEU A 119 -10.51 3.69 -12.96
N ALA A 120 -9.88 4.70 -12.37
CA ALA A 120 -10.14 5.09 -10.98
C ALA A 120 -11.51 5.74 -10.79
N ARG A 121 -12.05 6.42 -11.83
CA ARG A 121 -13.38 7.06 -11.79
C ARG A 121 -14.53 6.13 -12.19
N GLU A 122 -14.29 4.83 -12.40
CA GLU A 122 -15.35 3.85 -12.68
C GLU A 122 -16.45 3.88 -11.61
N SER A 123 -16.08 4.11 -10.34
CA SER A 123 -17.03 4.45 -9.28
C SER A 123 -16.36 5.21 -8.14
N LEU A 124 -17.10 6.11 -7.47
CA LEU A 124 -16.57 6.86 -6.32
C LEU A 124 -16.15 5.98 -5.13
N PRO A 125 -16.87 4.89 -4.76
CA PRO A 125 -16.38 3.95 -3.76
C PRO A 125 -15.03 3.34 -4.14
N TYR A 126 -14.84 2.95 -5.40
CA TYR A 126 -13.57 2.41 -5.86
C TYR A 126 -12.45 3.45 -5.82
N PHE A 127 -12.70 4.67 -6.32
CA PHE A 127 -11.77 5.78 -6.17
C PHE A 127 -11.34 5.99 -4.72
N GLY A 128 -12.27 5.88 -3.77
CA GLY A 128 -11.95 6.03 -2.35
C GLY A 128 -11.22 4.85 -1.72
N ALA A 129 -11.45 3.63 -2.19
CA ALA A 129 -10.62 2.48 -1.82
C ALA A 129 -9.17 2.66 -2.30
N LEU A 130 -8.98 3.03 -3.58
CA LEU A 130 -7.66 3.35 -4.14
C LEU A 130 -7.00 4.50 -3.37
N THR A 131 -7.74 5.58 -3.09
CA THR A 131 -7.23 6.74 -2.35
C THR A 131 -6.75 6.34 -0.95
N LEU A 132 -7.48 5.49 -0.23
CA LEU A 132 -7.07 4.96 1.07
C LEU A 132 -5.80 4.10 0.96
N HIS A 133 -5.76 3.20 -0.02
CA HIS A 133 -4.64 2.31 -0.29
C HIS A 133 -3.35 3.11 -0.53
N GLU A 134 -3.37 4.03 -1.49
CA GLU A 134 -2.20 4.85 -1.83
C GLU A 134 -1.81 5.81 -0.72
N THR A 135 -2.78 6.39 0.01
CA THR A 135 -2.49 7.25 1.16
C THR A 135 -1.80 6.46 2.28
N LEU A 136 -2.14 5.18 2.48
CA LEU A 136 -1.42 4.31 3.43
C LEU A 136 0.03 4.12 2.99
N HIS A 137 0.29 3.78 1.72
CA HIS A 137 1.65 3.69 1.20
C HIS A 137 2.45 4.98 1.41
N LEU A 138 1.88 6.13 1.03
CA LEU A 138 2.57 7.41 1.14
C LEU A 138 2.82 7.84 2.60
N LYS A 139 1.94 7.45 3.53
CA LYS A 139 2.14 7.68 4.98
C LYS A 139 2.94 6.59 5.69
N GLY A 140 3.30 5.52 4.99
CA GLY A 140 4.15 4.45 5.47
C GLY A 140 5.55 4.94 5.80
N TYR A 141 6.33 4.11 6.48
CA TYR A 141 7.77 4.35 6.61
C TYR A 141 8.41 4.35 5.23
N PHE A 142 9.37 5.22 4.98
CA PHE A 142 10.21 5.09 3.79
C PHE A 142 11.66 5.44 4.10
N ALA A 143 12.56 4.76 3.39
CA ALA A 143 13.99 5.04 3.43
C ALA A 143 14.54 5.00 2.01
N PHE A 144 15.43 5.94 1.72
CA PHE A 144 16.14 6.04 0.46
C PHE A 144 17.58 5.61 0.62
N GLU A 145 18.12 4.97 -0.41
CA GLU A 145 19.54 4.79 -0.58
C GLU A 145 20.05 5.78 -1.62
N MET A 146 21.18 6.41 -1.31
CA MET A 146 21.82 7.43 -2.12
C MET A 146 23.29 7.07 -2.30
N GLU A 147 23.66 6.75 -3.53
CA GLU A 147 25.03 6.45 -3.94
C GLU A 147 25.45 7.41 -5.05
N GLU A 148 26.76 7.64 -5.19
CA GLU A 148 27.32 8.29 -6.36
C GLU A 148 27.43 7.25 -7.48
N VAL A 149 26.80 7.52 -8.63
CA VAL A 149 26.94 6.71 -9.84
C VAL A 149 27.62 7.53 -10.92
N GLU A 150 28.41 6.88 -11.76
CA GLU A 150 29.05 7.52 -12.91
C GLU A 150 28.04 7.60 -14.05
N GLU A 151 27.75 8.81 -14.51
CA GLU A 151 26.86 9.05 -15.64
C GLU A 151 27.53 8.60 -16.94
N GLU A 152 26.87 7.74 -17.72
CA GLU A 152 27.46 7.08 -18.89
C GLU A 152 27.97 8.06 -19.97
N GLU A 153 27.33 9.22 -20.12
CA GLU A 153 27.67 10.20 -21.15
C GLU A 153 28.83 11.13 -20.75
N SER A 154 28.89 11.53 -19.47
CA SER A 154 29.81 12.57 -19.00
C SER A 154 31.00 12.01 -18.20
N GLY A 155 30.87 10.80 -17.65
CA GLY A 155 31.80 10.27 -16.65
C GLY A 155 31.73 11.02 -15.30
N GLU A 156 30.78 11.94 -15.14
CA GLU A 156 30.59 12.68 -13.91
C GLU A 156 29.89 11.80 -12.87
N LYS A 157 30.34 11.91 -11.62
CA LYS A 157 29.64 11.27 -10.50
C LYS A 157 28.40 12.08 -10.15
N VAL A 158 27.24 11.49 -10.36
CA VAL A 158 25.95 12.07 -10.01
C VAL A 158 25.29 11.27 -8.89
N PRO A 159 24.60 11.93 -7.94
CA PRO A 159 23.87 11.22 -6.91
C PRO A 159 22.64 10.50 -7.48
N MET A 160 22.55 9.20 -7.26
CA MET A 160 21.38 8.39 -7.58
C MET A 160 20.61 8.03 -6.32
N ILE A 161 19.33 8.38 -6.29
CA ILE A 161 18.41 8.02 -5.22
C ILE A 161 17.55 6.83 -5.64
N THR A 162 17.48 5.81 -4.79
CA THR A 162 16.57 4.67 -4.94
C THR A 162 15.76 4.45 -3.68
N ILE A 163 14.54 3.93 -3.84
CA ILE A 163 13.71 3.52 -2.71
C ILE A 163 14.33 2.24 -2.15
N TYR A 164 14.80 2.30 -0.91
CA TYR A 164 15.36 1.13 -0.23
C TYR A 164 14.30 0.43 0.64
N ARG A 165 13.44 1.19 1.31
CA ARG A 165 12.35 0.63 2.13
C ARG A 165 11.06 1.42 1.95
N THR A 166 9.94 0.70 1.95
CA THR A 166 8.60 1.28 2.04
C THR A 166 7.71 0.39 2.92
N GLY A 167 7.17 0.96 3.98
CA GLY A 167 6.55 0.21 5.08
C GLY A 167 7.42 -0.94 5.58
N VAL A 168 6.93 -2.17 5.40
CA VAL A 168 7.67 -3.39 5.74
C VAL A 168 8.51 -3.95 4.58
N LEU A 169 8.31 -3.47 3.35
CA LEU A 169 9.08 -3.86 2.16
C LEU A 169 10.55 -3.44 2.31
N VAL A 170 11.45 -4.33 1.91
CA VAL A 170 12.90 -4.06 1.83
C VAL A 170 13.39 -4.40 0.43
N GLY A 171 13.84 -3.39 -0.32
CA GLY A 171 14.42 -3.56 -1.65
C GLY A 171 15.90 -3.95 -1.60
N ALA A 172 16.40 -4.45 -2.72
CA ALA A 172 17.83 -4.69 -2.95
C ALA A 172 18.63 -3.39 -2.88
N LEU A 173 19.91 -3.53 -2.51
CA LEU A 173 20.86 -2.41 -2.52
C LEU A 173 21.19 -2.02 -3.97
N GLN A 174 21.50 -0.76 -4.23
CA GLN A 174 21.92 -0.30 -5.57
C GLN A 174 23.11 -1.12 -6.11
N GLN A 175 24.08 -1.47 -5.26
CA GLN A 175 25.20 -2.33 -5.63
C GLN A 175 24.79 -3.74 -6.05
N ASP A 176 23.69 -4.28 -5.51
CA ASP A 176 23.17 -5.60 -5.87
C ASP A 176 22.36 -5.50 -7.17
N ILE A 177 21.60 -4.42 -7.35
CA ILE A 177 20.88 -4.09 -8.59
C ILE A 177 21.88 -3.97 -9.76
N ALA A 178 22.99 -3.24 -9.57
CA ALA A 178 24.04 -3.10 -10.58
C ALA A 178 24.70 -4.44 -10.98
N ARG A 179 24.61 -5.46 -10.12
CA ARG A 179 25.07 -6.83 -10.39
C ARG A 179 23.97 -7.74 -10.97
N GLY A 180 22.80 -7.20 -11.30
CA GLY A 180 21.65 -7.95 -11.79
C GLY A 180 20.87 -8.71 -10.71
N ASN A 181 21.18 -8.51 -9.43
CA ASN A 181 20.54 -9.22 -8.31
C ASN A 181 19.37 -8.40 -7.73
N TYR A 182 18.40 -8.04 -8.57
CA TYR A 182 17.19 -7.37 -8.11
C TYR A 182 16.31 -8.33 -7.31
N HIS A 183 15.98 -7.95 -6.07
CA HIS A 183 15.02 -8.65 -5.23
C HIS A 183 14.36 -7.67 -4.25
N ALA A 184 13.09 -7.91 -3.94
CA ALA A 184 12.39 -7.20 -2.88
C ALA A 184 11.83 -8.21 -1.88
N HIS A 185 12.04 -7.96 -0.59
CA HIS A 185 11.47 -8.75 0.48
C HIS A 185 10.20 -8.10 1.01
N PHE A 186 9.26 -8.94 1.44
CA PHE A 186 7.99 -8.58 2.07
C PHE A 186 7.03 -7.79 1.17
N GLU A 187 7.19 -7.84 -0.14
CA GLU A 187 6.31 -7.12 -1.08
C GLU A 187 4.84 -7.55 -0.92
N GLY A 188 4.56 -8.85 -1.01
CA GLY A 188 3.21 -9.37 -0.80
C GLY A 188 2.68 -9.16 0.62
N LEU A 189 3.57 -9.12 1.64
CA LEU A 189 3.16 -8.82 3.01
C LEU A 189 2.79 -7.34 3.18
N GLN A 190 3.55 -6.43 2.56
CA GLN A 190 3.30 -5.00 2.55
C GLN A 190 1.91 -4.72 1.97
N GLU A 191 1.62 -5.27 0.79
CA GLU A 191 0.32 -5.15 0.14
C GLU A 191 -0.81 -5.75 0.98
N ALA A 192 -0.58 -6.92 1.61
CA ALA A 192 -1.56 -7.51 2.52
C ALA A 192 -1.90 -6.60 3.71
N ILE A 193 -0.91 -5.93 4.29
CA ILE A 193 -1.12 -5.01 5.42
C ILE A 193 -1.92 -3.81 4.97
N VAL A 194 -1.51 -3.16 3.88
CA VAL A 194 -2.18 -1.97 3.34
C VAL A 194 -3.62 -2.30 2.98
N GLU A 195 -3.83 -3.34 2.18
CA GLU A 195 -5.15 -3.68 1.67
C GLU A 195 -6.10 -4.19 2.76
N THR A 196 -5.58 -4.90 3.77
CA THR A 196 -6.39 -5.26 4.95
C THR A 196 -6.88 -4.01 5.67
N GLN A 197 -6.02 -3.00 5.83
CA GLN A 197 -6.42 -1.75 6.46
C GLN A 197 -7.35 -0.92 5.56
N THR A 198 -7.14 -0.91 4.25
CA THR A 198 -8.05 -0.30 3.27
C THR A 198 -9.45 -0.87 3.42
N LYS A 199 -9.60 -2.20 3.39
CA LYS A 199 -10.90 -2.87 3.57
C LYS A 199 -11.57 -2.53 4.91
N LYS A 200 -10.80 -2.48 6.00
CA LYS A 200 -11.32 -2.08 7.33
C LYS A 200 -11.79 -0.62 7.37
N SER A 201 -11.07 0.28 6.72
CA SER A 201 -11.40 1.71 6.65
C SER A 201 -12.55 2.01 5.68
N PHE A 202 -12.69 1.21 4.63
CA PHE A 202 -13.68 1.41 3.57
C PHE A 202 -15.12 1.44 4.09
N GLN A 203 -15.45 0.64 5.11
CA GLN A 203 -16.80 0.66 5.70
C GLN A 203 -17.15 2.04 6.25
N LYS A 204 -16.18 2.75 6.84
CA LYS A 204 -16.38 4.12 7.34
C LYS A 204 -16.38 5.15 6.20
N LEU A 205 -15.63 4.89 5.13
CA LEU A 205 -15.64 5.74 3.95
C LEU A 205 -17.05 5.80 3.36
N LEU A 206 -17.75 4.66 3.27
CA LEU A 206 -19.13 4.61 2.76
C LEU A 206 -20.13 5.41 3.59
N GLU A 207 -19.79 5.81 4.82
CA GLU A 207 -20.61 6.68 5.66
C GLU A 207 -20.52 8.17 5.28
N LEU A 208 -19.63 8.54 4.34
CA LEU A 208 -19.58 9.90 3.82
C LEU A 208 -20.92 10.28 3.15
N PRO A 209 -21.47 11.47 3.42
CA PRO A 209 -22.68 11.96 2.75
C PRO A 209 -22.57 11.94 1.22
N GLU A 210 -21.39 12.24 0.68
CA GLU A 210 -21.07 12.23 -0.74
C GLU A 210 -21.18 10.83 -1.36
N LEU A 211 -21.14 9.77 -0.54
CA LEU A 211 -21.30 8.37 -0.97
C LEU A 211 -22.65 7.76 -0.60
N ALA A 212 -23.60 8.54 -0.07
CA ALA A 212 -24.87 8.03 0.42
C ALA A 212 -25.66 7.25 -0.65
N GLU A 213 -25.70 7.74 -1.89
CA GLU A 213 -26.38 7.04 -2.99
C GLU A 213 -25.69 5.71 -3.34
N TYR A 214 -24.36 5.70 -3.34
CA TYR A 214 -23.56 4.50 -3.60
C TYR A 214 -23.75 3.46 -2.49
N LYS A 215 -23.73 3.89 -1.22
CA LYS A 215 -24.04 3.04 -0.08
C LYS A 215 -25.44 2.45 -0.18
N ASN A 216 -26.45 3.29 -0.44
CA ASN A 216 -27.84 2.84 -0.58
C ASN A 216 -27.99 1.80 -1.70
N TRP A 217 -27.29 2.00 -2.82
CA TRP A 217 -27.23 1.02 -3.89
C TRP A 217 -26.58 -0.29 -3.45
N LEU A 218 -25.38 -0.25 -2.87
CA LEU A 218 -24.64 -1.44 -2.43
C LEU A 218 -25.39 -2.25 -1.37
N MET A 219 -26.21 -1.59 -0.55
CA MET A 219 -27.05 -2.23 0.47
C MET A 219 -28.41 -2.70 -0.07
N SER A 220 -28.76 -2.37 -1.32
CA SER A 220 -30.02 -2.79 -1.91
C SER A 220 -30.07 -4.30 -2.18
N GLU A 221 -31.29 -4.87 -2.13
CA GLU A 221 -31.52 -6.28 -2.44
C GLU A 221 -31.04 -6.65 -3.86
N LYS A 222 -31.16 -5.72 -4.81
CA LYS A 222 -30.69 -5.93 -6.19
C LYS A 222 -29.16 -6.05 -6.24
N ALA A 223 -28.44 -5.16 -5.57
CA ALA A 223 -26.97 -5.23 -5.54
C ALA A 223 -26.49 -6.49 -4.81
N ARG A 224 -27.13 -6.88 -3.70
CA ARG A 224 -26.83 -8.15 -3.01
C ARG A 224 -26.97 -9.37 -3.92
N LYS A 225 -28.08 -9.47 -4.68
CA LYS A 225 -28.27 -10.57 -5.65
C LYS A 225 -27.19 -10.57 -6.73
N ILE A 226 -26.76 -9.40 -7.21
CA ILE A 226 -25.66 -9.29 -8.18
C ILE A 226 -24.35 -9.79 -7.57
N LYS A 227 -24.04 -9.38 -6.32
CA LYS A 227 -22.84 -9.83 -5.59
C LYS A 227 -22.84 -11.35 -5.38
N GLU A 228 -23.96 -11.92 -4.96
CA GLU A 228 -24.12 -13.37 -4.79
C GLU A 228 -23.88 -14.12 -6.11
N GLN A 229 -24.43 -13.61 -7.23
CA GLN A 229 -24.19 -14.20 -8.56
C GLN A 229 -22.72 -14.12 -8.99
N ILE A 230 -22.02 -13.02 -8.70
CA ILE A 230 -20.58 -12.87 -8.99
C ILE A 230 -19.77 -13.85 -8.14
N SER A 231 -20.06 -13.92 -6.84
CA SER A 231 -19.43 -14.85 -5.90
C SER A 231 -19.55 -16.31 -6.38
N GLN A 232 -20.75 -16.73 -6.77
CA GLN A 232 -21.01 -18.07 -7.32
C GLN A 232 -20.31 -18.33 -8.68
N LYS A 233 -20.13 -17.30 -9.53
CA LYS A 233 -19.40 -17.44 -10.80
C LYS A 233 -17.91 -17.63 -10.60
N GLY A 234 -17.29 -16.93 -9.65
CA GLY A 234 -15.88 -17.12 -9.29
C GLY A 234 -15.58 -18.59 -8.98
N ILE A 235 -16.47 -19.24 -8.22
CA ILE A 235 -16.39 -20.69 -7.92
C ILE A 235 -16.36 -21.54 -9.20
N LYS A 236 -17.21 -21.22 -10.19
CA LYS A 236 -17.33 -22.00 -11.44
C LYS A 236 -16.16 -21.81 -12.40
N SER A 237 -15.52 -20.65 -12.36
CA SER A 237 -14.39 -20.31 -13.24
C SER A 237 -13.04 -20.89 -12.80
N GLY A 238 -12.97 -21.48 -11.61
CA GLY A 238 -11.71 -21.97 -11.03
C GLY A 238 -10.86 -20.89 -10.35
N GLU A 239 -11.33 -19.64 -10.34
CA GLU A 239 -10.72 -18.50 -9.61
C GLU A 239 -10.91 -18.60 -8.08
N GLY A 240 -11.69 -19.59 -7.64
CA GLY A 240 -12.07 -19.80 -6.24
C GLY A 240 -13.27 -18.96 -5.85
N GLU A 241 -13.81 -19.21 -4.65
CA GLU A 241 -14.88 -18.40 -4.09
C GLU A 241 -14.40 -16.97 -3.87
N ILE A 242 -15.10 -15.99 -4.45
CA ILE A 242 -14.91 -14.56 -4.17
C ILE A 242 -15.96 -14.20 -3.12
N PRO A 243 -15.57 -13.94 -1.87
CA PRO A 243 -16.52 -13.53 -0.84
C PRO A 243 -17.20 -12.21 -1.20
N GLU A 244 -18.50 -12.06 -0.94
CA GLU A 244 -19.27 -10.87 -1.32
C GLU A 244 -18.73 -9.57 -0.68
N ASP A 245 -18.13 -9.68 0.50
CA ASP A 245 -17.51 -8.59 1.23
C ASP A 245 -16.15 -8.17 0.65
N GLU A 246 -15.64 -8.89 -0.36
CA GLU A 246 -14.50 -8.47 -1.16
C GLU A 246 -14.89 -7.54 -2.32
N LEU A 247 -16.18 -7.45 -2.66
CA LEU A 247 -16.67 -6.60 -3.74
C LEU A 247 -16.89 -5.16 -3.25
N ILE A 248 -16.03 -4.25 -3.70
CA ILE A 248 -16.09 -2.80 -3.46
C ILE A 248 -17.31 -2.21 -4.18
N TRP A 249 -17.49 -2.57 -5.44
CA TRP A 249 -18.53 -2.01 -6.31
C TRP A 249 -19.10 -3.05 -7.27
N VAL A 250 -20.39 -2.91 -7.59
CA VAL A 250 -21.08 -3.61 -8.67
C VAL A 250 -21.98 -2.64 -9.41
N SER A 251 -21.96 -2.64 -10.73
CA SER A 251 -22.83 -1.80 -11.56
C SER A 251 -24.28 -2.29 -11.52
N LYS A 252 -25.24 -1.41 -11.86
CA LYS A 252 -26.68 -1.74 -11.84
C LYS A 252 -27.10 -2.85 -12.81
N ASP A 253 -26.31 -3.07 -13.86
CA ASP A 253 -26.47 -4.12 -14.84
C ASP A 253 -25.60 -5.37 -14.54
N GLY A 254 -24.78 -5.31 -13.49
CA GLY A 254 -23.90 -6.40 -13.06
C GLY A 254 -22.75 -6.72 -14.02
N LYS A 255 -22.49 -5.86 -15.03
CA LYS A 255 -21.40 -6.07 -15.99
C LYS A 255 -20.05 -5.63 -15.47
N THR A 256 -20.00 -4.54 -14.70
CA THR A 256 -18.77 -4.07 -14.05
C THR A 256 -18.83 -4.37 -12.57
N TRP A 257 -17.73 -4.90 -12.05
CA TRP A 257 -17.54 -5.09 -10.63
C TRP A 257 -16.07 -4.88 -10.27
N LEU A 258 -15.82 -4.41 -9.05
CA LEU A 258 -14.51 -4.03 -8.56
C LEU A 258 -14.34 -4.66 -7.18
N MET A 259 -13.15 -5.17 -6.88
CA MET A 259 -12.86 -5.87 -5.63
C MET A 259 -11.59 -5.34 -4.97
N PHE A 260 -11.45 -5.61 -3.67
CA PHE A 260 -10.19 -5.39 -2.96
C PHE A 260 -9.10 -6.30 -3.52
N GLY A 261 -7.89 -5.77 -3.61
CA GLY A 261 -6.72 -6.50 -4.09
C GLY A 261 -6.25 -7.58 -3.12
N TYR A 262 -5.24 -8.32 -3.56
CA TYR A 262 -4.37 -9.17 -2.74
C TYR A 262 -5.11 -10.12 -1.78
N LEU A 263 -6.27 -10.65 -2.19
CA LEU A 263 -7.12 -11.49 -1.34
C LEU A 263 -6.33 -12.65 -0.71
N LYS A 264 -5.55 -13.39 -1.51
CA LYS A 264 -4.76 -14.53 -1.01
C LYS A 264 -3.68 -14.10 -0.02
N HIS A 265 -3.01 -12.96 -0.23
CA HIS A 265 -2.01 -12.42 0.69
C HIS A 265 -2.64 -11.95 2.00
N ARG A 266 -3.83 -11.34 1.94
CA ARG A 266 -4.61 -10.98 3.14
C ARG A 266 -5.01 -12.20 3.95
N VAL A 267 -5.36 -13.31 3.30
CA VAL A 267 -5.62 -14.60 3.98
C VAL A 267 -4.36 -15.12 4.68
N VAL A 268 -3.17 -15.00 4.09
CA VAL A 268 -1.90 -15.33 4.74
C VAL A 268 -1.71 -14.49 6.00
N LEU A 269 -1.87 -13.17 5.89
CA LEU A 269 -1.70 -12.24 7.01
C LEU A 269 -2.71 -12.53 8.14
N ASP A 270 -3.97 -12.76 7.81
CA ASP A 270 -5.03 -13.11 8.76
C ASP A 270 -4.73 -14.44 9.48
N TYR A 271 -4.24 -15.46 8.77
CA TYR A 271 -3.76 -16.70 9.38
C TYR A 271 -2.58 -16.45 10.35
N VAL A 272 -1.60 -15.65 9.94
CA VAL A 272 -0.45 -15.27 10.78
C VAL A 272 -0.90 -14.56 12.04
N CYS A 273 -1.78 -13.57 11.93
CA CYS A 273 -2.33 -12.83 13.06
C CYS A 273 -3.09 -13.75 14.03
N ARG A 274 -3.92 -14.68 13.53
CA ARG A 274 -4.65 -15.64 14.36
C ARG A 274 -3.74 -16.59 15.12
N GLU A 275 -2.71 -17.15 14.49
CA GLU A 275 -1.81 -18.07 15.20
C GLU A 275 -0.90 -17.34 16.20
N ILE A 276 -0.46 -16.12 15.90
CA ILE A 276 0.27 -15.27 16.87
C ILE A 276 -0.64 -14.95 18.05
N GLN A 277 -1.90 -14.58 17.82
CA GLN A 277 -2.86 -14.30 18.90
C GLN A 277 -3.04 -15.52 19.81
N LYS A 278 -3.16 -16.74 19.25
CA LYS A 278 -3.27 -17.97 20.05
C LYS A 278 -2.02 -18.22 20.89
N GLU A 279 -0.84 -18.01 20.32
CA GLU A 279 0.45 -18.20 21.00
C GLU A 279 0.66 -17.17 22.12
N PHE A 280 0.18 -15.95 21.93
CA PHE A 280 0.35 -14.81 22.84
C PHE A 280 -1.00 -14.30 23.34
N SER A 281 -1.88 -15.21 23.76
CA SER A 281 -3.27 -14.90 24.14
C SER A 281 -3.38 -14.08 25.43
N ASP A 282 -2.33 -14.08 26.25
CA ASP A 282 -2.13 -13.22 27.41
C ASP A 282 -1.85 -11.76 27.02
N LYS A 283 -1.22 -11.55 25.85
CA LYS A 283 -0.85 -10.22 25.34
C LYS A 283 -1.89 -9.65 24.37
N TYR A 284 -2.49 -10.49 23.53
CA TYR A 284 -3.40 -10.07 22.45
C TYR A 284 -4.78 -10.71 22.62
N LYS A 285 -5.82 -9.88 22.74
CA LYS A 285 -7.18 -10.36 22.99
C LYS A 285 -7.81 -10.95 21.74
N ASN A 286 -7.44 -10.43 20.57
CA ASN A 286 -7.97 -10.83 19.28
C ASN A 286 -6.93 -10.63 18.16
N PRO A 287 -7.15 -11.20 16.96
CA PRO A 287 -6.22 -11.06 15.83
C PRO A 287 -6.01 -9.61 15.36
N ASP A 288 -6.96 -8.72 15.61
CA ASP A 288 -6.87 -7.30 15.26
C ASP A 288 -5.86 -6.54 16.13
N ASP A 289 -5.67 -6.96 17.38
CA ASP A 289 -4.61 -6.44 18.24
C ASP A 289 -3.23 -6.82 17.68
N VAL A 290 -3.08 -8.03 17.14
CA VAL A 290 -1.84 -8.46 16.45
C VAL A 290 -1.64 -7.70 15.14
N PHE A 291 -2.69 -7.56 14.33
CA PHE A 291 -2.64 -6.80 13.08
C PHE A 291 -2.17 -5.35 13.32
N SER A 292 -2.54 -4.76 14.46
CA SER A 292 -2.07 -3.42 14.84
C SER A 292 -0.54 -3.33 14.97
N GLU A 293 0.16 -4.42 15.31
CA GLU A 293 1.63 -4.47 15.31
C GLU A 293 2.20 -4.46 13.89
N PHE A 294 1.56 -5.16 12.95
CA PHE A 294 1.94 -5.16 11.53
C PHE A 294 1.69 -3.79 10.89
N LEU A 295 0.55 -3.17 11.17
CA LEU A 295 0.25 -1.81 10.72
C LEU A 295 1.22 -0.79 11.33
N LYS A 296 1.62 -0.97 12.60
CA LYS A 296 2.65 -0.14 13.23
C LYS A 296 4.01 -0.34 12.57
N ALA A 297 4.39 -1.58 12.25
CA ALA A 297 5.62 -1.87 11.51
C ALA A 297 5.61 -1.20 10.13
N HIS A 298 4.47 -1.19 9.44
CA HIS A 298 4.29 -0.44 8.19
C HIS A 298 4.52 1.07 8.38
N PHE A 299 3.97 1.71 9.42
CA PHE A 299 4.20 3.15 9.61
C PHE A 299 5.58 3.52 10.16
N THR A 300 6.32 2.59 10.76
CA THR A 300 7.57 2.87 11.50
C THR A 300 8.81 2.22 10.89
N GLY A 301 8.65 1.24 10.02
CA GLY A 301 9.75 0.41 9.53
C GLY A 301 10.29 -0.58 10.56
N ASP A 302 9.68 -0.72 11.75
CA ASP A 302 10.13 -1.68 12.77
C ASP A 302 9.65 -3.11 12.44
N ILE A 303 10.36 -3.74 11.51
CA ILE A 303 10.10 -5.13 11.11
C ILE A 303 10.61 -6.16 12.12
N LEU A 304 11.49 -5.76 13.06
CA LEU A 304 12.07 -6.69 14.03
C LEU A 304 11.02 -7.14 15.06
N THR A 305 10.11 -6.23 15.44
CA THR A 305 9.02 -6.55 16.36
C THR A 305 8.12 -7.64 15.77
N ILE A 306 7.65 -7.49 14.53
CA ILE A 306 6.83 -8.52 13.87
C ILE A 306 7.63 -9.79 13.56
N GLY A 307 8.91 -9.68 13.21
CA GLY A 307 9.78 -10.82 12.98
C GLY A 307 9.91 -11.71 14.22
N LYS A 308 10.08 -11.12 15.41
CA LYS A 308 10.11 -11.88 16.67
C LYS A 308 8.80 -12.60 16.96
N LEU A 309 7.66 -12.00 16.65
CA LEU A 309 6.35 -12.65 16.82
C LEU A 309 6.22 -13.86 15.88
N VAL A 310 6.53 -13.67 14.59
CA VAL A 310 6.46 -14.73 13.58
C VAL A 310 7.40 -15.89 13.93
N GLU A 311 8.66 -15.61 14.25
CA GLU A 311 9.67 -16.64 14.55
C GLU A 311 9.30 -17.46 15.81
N LYS A 312 8.74 -16.82 16.84
CA LYS A 312 8.29 -17.53 18.05
C LYS A 312 7.07 -18.42 17.78
N THR A 313 6.13 -17.97 16.94
CA THR A 313 4.91 -18.73 16.63
C THR A 313 5.14 -19.86 15.64
N PHE A 314 5.94 -19.62 14.59
CA PHE A 314 6.07 -20.54 13.45
C PHE A 314 7.43 -21.28 13.41
N GLY A 315 8.38 -20.86 14.24
CA GLY A 315 9.72 -21.44 14.32
C GLY A 315 10.78 -20.64 13.54
N LYS A 316 12.04 -21.05 13.73
CA LYS A 316 13.19 -20.33 13.17
C LYS A 316 13.16 -20.30 11.63
N GLY A 317 13.30 -19.12 11.04
CA GLY A 317 13.34 -18.88 9.59
C GLY A 317 11.98 -18.57 8.95
N SER A 318 10.88 -18.65 9.69
CA SER A 318 9.54 -18.36 9.18
C SER A 318 9.34 -16.91 8.78
N PHE A 319 10.04 -15.95 9.40
CA PHE A 319 9.96 -14.56 8.99
C PHE A 319 10.65 -14.31 7.65
N ARG A 320 11.78 -14.98 7.41
CA ARG A 320 12.45 -14.94 6.10
C ARG A 320 11.59 -15.59 5.02
N MET A 321 10.95 -16.72 5.34
CA MET A 321 9.99 -17.36 4.44
C MET A 321 8.88 -16.38 4.06
N LEU A 322 8.22 -15.75 5.03
CA LEU A 322 7.19 -14.74 4.76
C LEU A 322 7.74 -13.55 3.94
N GLY A 323 9.00 -13.18 4.15
CA GLY A 323 9.68 -12.14 3.38
C GLY A 323 9.94 -12.47 1.92
N ASN A 324 9.74 -13.71 1.47
CA ASN A 324 9.84 -14.08 0.07
C ASN A 324 8.47 -14.16 -0.62
N MET A 325 7.39 -13.76 0.07
CA MET A 325 6.06 -13.66 -0.53
C MET A 325 6.00 -12.44 -1.45
N THR A 326 5.97 -12.70 -2.76
CA THR A 326 5.77 -11.72 -3.83
C THR A 326 4.30 -11.35 -3.97
N THR A 327 3.95 -10.41 -4.84
CA THR A 327 2.57 -10.00 -5.14
C THR A 327 1.76 -11.01 -5.97
N GLU A 328 2.38 -12.07 -6.47
CA GLU A 328 1.68 -13.12 -7.22
C GLU A 328 0.79 -13.98 -6.30
N GLU A 329 -0.43 -14.31 -6.73
CA GLU A 329 -1.37 -15.11 -5.93
C GLU A 329 -0.83 -16.50 -5.57
N LYS A 330 -0.17 -17.16 -6.53
CA LYS A 330 0.45 -18.48 -6.31
C LYS A 330 1.50 -18.42 -5.20
N SER A 331 2.22 -17.31 -5.10
CA SER A 331 3.19 -17.08 -4.03
C SER A 331 2.49 -17.10 -2.67
N ALA A 332 1.39 -16.36 -2.51
CA ALA A 332 0.63 -16.35 -1.25
C ALA A 332 0.12 -17.73 -0.83
N VAL A 333 -0.41 -18.52 -1.78
CA VAL A 333 -0.91 -19.88 -1.50
C VAL A 333 0.22 -20.78 -0.98
N LEU A 334 1.38 -20.77 -1.65
CA LEU A 334 2.54 -21.57 -1.23
C LEU A 334 3.07 -21.16 0.15
N HIS A 335 3.08 -19.85 0.45
CA HIS A 335 3.51 -19.34 1.74
C HIS A 335 2.53 -19.70 2.86
N LEU A 336 1.22 -19.69 2.59
CA LEU A 336 0.21 -20.15 3.55
C LEU A 336 0.45 -21.61 3.94
N GLU A 337 0.57 -22.50 2.96
CA GLU A 337 0.82 -23.92 3.21
C GLU A 337 2.12 -24.15 3.98
N SER A 338 3.17 -23.41 3.62
CA SER A 338 4.48 -23.52 4.25
C SER A 338 4.44 -23.07 5.72
N LEU A 339 3.73 -21.99 6.02
CA LEU A 339 3.51 -21.51 7.39
C LEU A 339 2.65 -22.48 8.21
N GLN A 340 1.61 -23.08 7.61
CA GLN A 340 0.81 -24.12 8.26
C GLN A 340 1.64 -25.34 8.63
N LYS A 341 2.48 -25.83 7.71
CA LYS A 341 3.42 -26.93 7.95
C LYS A 341 4.44 -26.55 9.04
N ALA A 342 4.96 -25.33 9.01
CA ALA A 342 5.90 -24.82 10.02
C ALA A 342 5.25 -24.79 11.41
N ARG A 343 4.02 -24.26 11.53
CA ARG A 343 3.26 -24.21 12.78
C ARG A 343 2.99 -25.60 13.35
N GLN A 344 2.59 -26.56 12.51
CA GLN A 344 2.38 -27.94 12.94
C GLN A 344 3.66 -28.59 13.49
N ARG A 345 4.81 -28.33 12.86
CA ARG A 345 6.11 -28.81 13.34
C ARG A 345 6.50 -28.16 14.66
N GLN A 346 6.24 -26.86 14.81
CA GLN A 346 6.55 -26.12 16.03
C GLN A 346 5.73 -26.63 17.23
N LYS A 347 4.42 -26.87 17.04
CA LYS A 347 3.54 -27.45 18.08
C LYS A 347 3.92 -28.87 18.52
N LYS A 348 4.68 -29.62 17.71
CA LYS A 348 5.19 -30.94 18.07
C LYS A 348 6.47 -30.88 18.91
N LYS A 349 7.13 -29.72 18.96
CA LYS A 349 8.39 -29.50 19.71
C LYS A 349 8.19 -28.83 21.07
N SER A 350 7.11 -28.05 21.21
CA SER A 350 6.58 -27.53 22.47
C SER A 350 5.82 -28.61 23.22
#